data_AF-A0A5P1F280-F1
#
_entry.id   AF-A0A5P1F280-F1
#
_cell.length_a   1.000
_cell.length_b   1.000
_cell.length_c   1.000
_cell.angle_alpha   90.00
_cell.angle_beta   90.00
_cell.angle_gamma   90.00
#
_symmetry.space_group_name_H-M   'P 1'
#
loop_
_entity.id
_entity.type
_entity.pdbx_description
1 polymer ?
#
loop_
_entity_poly.entity_id
_entity_poly.type
_entity_poly.pdbx_seq_one_letter_code
_entity_poly.pdbx_strand_id
1 'polypeptide(L)'
;MQYDSLESMYHMKNFVSRRESPWKVDGDSTVSSKLKLLEQELSNLSKVSSLMRKQAKRYQSLTGKIDDLCRRMQASDPCEPTLSPEFRTQQQTEFLLEAVRLQHRSTETRQKLSSLQVETTKSFAGDELTGQSKLSTRRSLDTIGNNFKEIQRNLEIWLARIIGDVEGILARDGSSRVRDYCISQYPLVR
;
A
#
# COMPACT_ATOMS: atom_id res chain seq x y z
N MET A 1 -66.86 -75.82 -15.18
CA MET A 1 -65.50 -75.65 -14.61
C MET A 1 -64.54 -75.66 -15.80
N GLN A 2 -63.64 -74.72 -16.05
CA GLN A 2 -63.12 -73.57 -15.33
C GLN A 2 -62.80 -72.49 -16.37
N TYR A 3 -62.99 -71.22 -15.98
CA TYR A 3 -62.37 -70.04 -16.60
C TYR A 3 -60.93 -69.96 -16.06
N ASP A 4 -59.94 -69.62 -16.88
CA ASP A 4 -58.71 -68.91 -16.48
C ASP A 4 -58.03 -68.38 -17.75
N SER A 5 -58.06 -67.07 -18.01
CA SER A 5 -57.34 -65.96 -17.36
C SER A 5 -55.98 -65.71 -18.03
N LEU A 6 -55.92 -64.55 -18.69
CA LEU A 6 -54.85 -64.01 -19.50
C LEU A 6 -53.66 -63.56 -18.63
N GLU A 7 -52.46 -63.67 -19.21
CA GLU A 7 -51.38 -62.69 -19.07
C GLU A 7 -50.61 -62.66 -17.73
N SER A 8 -49.39 -63.21 -17.73
CA SER A 8 -48.26 -62.65 -16.96
C SER A 8 -46.99 -63.42 -17.25
N MET A 9 -45.99 -62.77 -17.87
CA MET A 9 -44.57 -62.94 -17.52
C MET A 9 -43.67 -61.96 -18.31
N TYR A 10 -44.02 -60.68 -18.29
CA TYR A 10 -43.03 -59.62 -18.48
C TYR A 10 -42.76 -58.98 -17.12
N HIS A 11 -41.80 -59.50 -16.38
CA HIS A 11 -41.22 -58.73 -15.27
C HIS A 11 -39.72 -58.99 -15.16
N MET A 12 -38.99 -58.60 -16.20
CA MET A 12 -37.55 -58.38 -16.11
C MET A 12 -37.35 -57.14 -15.23
N LYS A 13 -37.12 -57.35 -13.93
CA LYS A 13 -36.81 -56.27 -12.99
C LYS A 13 -35.41 -55.77 -13.29
N ASN A 14 -35.32 -54.63 -13.96
CA ASN A 14 -34.09 -53.86 -14.09
C ASN A 14 -33.59 -53.50 -12.68
N PHE A 15 -32.52 -54.14 -12.21
CA PHE A 15 -31.76 -53.67 -11.06
C PHE A 15 -30.99 -52.42 -11.48
N VAL A 16 -31.66 -51.28 -11.42
CA VAL A 16 -30.98 -49.99 -11.41
C VAL A 16 -30.48 -49.80 -9.98
N SER A 17 -29.16 -49.78 -9.77
CA SER A 17 -28.58 -49.37 -8.49
C SER A 17 -29.23 -48.06 -8.09
N ARG A 18 -30.03 -48.09 -7.02
CA ARG A 18 -30.74 -46.94 -6.49
C ARG A 18 -29.69 -45.85 -6.29
N ARG A 19 -29.77 -44.77 -7.08
CA ARG A 19 -28.90 -43.61 -6.91
C ARG A 19 -29.09 -43.15 -5.46
N GLU A 20 -28.07 -43.31 -4.63
CA GLU A 20 -28.18 -42.89 -3.24
C GLU A 20 -28.49 -41.41 -3.21
N SER A 21 -29.45 -41.07 -2.36
CA SER A 21 -29.91 -39.70 -2.24
C SER A 21 -28.74 -38.82 -1.78
N PRO A 22 -28.57 -37.61 -2.34
CA PRO A 22 -27.41 -36.75 -2.05
C PRO A 22 -27.15 -36.47 -0.55
N TRP A 23 -28.18 -36.58 0.29
CA TRP A 23 -28.10 -36.39 1.75
C TRP A 23 -27.72 -37.65 2.55
N LYS A 24 -27.42 -38.77 1.88
CA LYS A 24 -26.96 -40.03 2.50
C LYS A 24 -25.45 -40.25 2.44
N VAL A 25 -24.72 -39.34 1.80
CA VAL A 25 -23.27 -39.43 1.70
C VAL A 25 -22.68 -39.21 3.09
N ASP A 26 -22.05 -40.24 3.65
CA ASP A 26 -21.26 -40.22 4.90
C ASP A 26 -19.93 -39.43 4.71
N GLY A 27 -20.03 -38.30 3.99
CA GLY A 27 -18.96 -37.41 3.55
C GLY A 27 -19.21 -35.94 3.96
N ASP A 28 -20.21 -35.69 4.78
CA ASP A 28 -20.53 -34.37 5.35
C ASP A 28 -19.32 -33.72 6.05
N SER A 29 -18.39 -34.51 6.59
CA SER A 29 -17.17 -33.98 7.21
C SER A 29 -16.19 -33.36 6.20
N THR A 30 -16.12 -33.85 4.97
CA THR A 30 -15.18 -33.36 3.95
C THR A 30 -15.69 -32.08 3.28
N VAL A 31 -16.99 -31.99 3.03
CA VAL A 31 -17.59 -30.78 2.47
C VAL A 31 -17.63 -29.67 3.51
N SER A 32 -18.03 -29.99 4.75
CA SER A 32 -18.07 -29.02 5.85
C SER A 32 -16.68 -28.46 6.18
N SER A 33 -15.64 -29.30 6.22
CA SER A 33 -14.25 -28.86 6.47
C SER A 33 -13.71 -27.96 5.36
N LYS A 34 -13.95 -28.30 4.08
CA LYS A 34 -13.59 -27.44 2.94
C LYS A 34 -14.32 -26.10 2.97
N LEU A 35 -15.59 -26.08 3.34
CA LEU A 35 -16.37 -24.84 3.43
C LEU A 35 -15.86 -23.94 4.55
N LYS A 36 -15.59 -24.48 5.74
CA LYS A 36 -14.96 -23.74 6.85
C LYS A 36 -13.59 -23.15 6.47
N LEU A 37 -12.80 -23.89 5.71
CA LEU A 37 -11.50 -23.42 5.20
C LEU A 37 -11.68 -22.21 4.26
N LEU A 38 -12.60 -22.29 3.31
CA LEU A 38 -12.91 -21.20 2.39
C LEU A 38 -13.46 -19.95 3.12
N GLU A 39 -14.31 -20.13 4.12
CA GLU A 39 -14.80 -19.03 4.96
C GLU A 39 -13.66 -18.33 5.71
N GLN A 40 -12.71 -19.10 6.24
CA GLN A 40 -11.53 -18.56 6.91
C GLN A 40 -10.62 -17.81 5.92
N GLU A 41 -10.39 -18.34 4.72
CA GLU A 41 -9.63 -17.67 3.68
C GLU A 41 -10.29 -16.35 3.25
N LEU A 42 -11.61 -16.34 3.07
CA LEU A 42 -12.37 -15.13 2.73
C LEU A 42 -12.25 -14.06 3.84
N SER A 43 -12.34 -14.49 5.10
CA SER A 43 -12.14 -13.61 6.27
C SER A 43 -10.73 -13.00 6.28
N ASN A 44 -9.70 -13.81 6.03
CA ASN A 44 -8.31 -13.35 5.94
C ASN A 44 -8.11 -12.36 4.78
N LEU A 45 -8.66 -12.64 3.60
CA LEU A 45 -8.58 -11.76 2.44
C LEU A 45 -9.26 -10.42 2.67
N SER A 46 -10.43 -10.43 3.31
CA SER A 46 -11.14 -9.21 3.69
C SER A 46 -10.30 -8.33 4.62
N LYS A 47 -9.65 -8.94 5.63
CA LYS A 47 -8.74 -8.24 6.55
C LYS A 47 -7.56 -7.63 5.80
N VAL A 48 -6.84 -8.40 4.98
CA VAL A 48 -5.70 -7.92 4.18
C VAL A 48 -6.11 -6.78 3.25
N SER A 49 -7.24 -6.92 2.53
CA SER A 49 -7.78 -5.86 1.68
C SER A 49 -8.04 -4.56 2.44
N SER A 50 -8.60 -4.66 3.65
CA SER A 50 -8.84 -3.49 4.52
C SER A 50 -7.53 -2.79 4.93
N LEU A 51 -6.47 -3.56 5.23
CA LEU A 51 -5.16 -3.05 5.60
C LEU A 51 -4.48 -2.37 4.39
N MET A 52 -4.52 -2.99 3.21
CA MET A 52 -3.99 -2.40 1.97
C MET A 52 -4.68 -1.07 1.65
N ARG A 53 -6.00 -0.99 1.83
CA ARG A 53 -6.75 0.27 1.62
C ARG A 53 -6.32 1.36 2.59
N LYS A 54 -6.08 1.00 3.87
CA LYS A 54 -5.52 1.94 4.86
C LYS A 54 -4.14 2.42 4.43
N GLN A 55 -3.28 1.52 3.93
CA GLN A 55 -1.95 1.87 3.45
C GLN A 55 -2.00 2.80 2.23
N ALA A 56 -2.88 2.54 1.27
CA ALA A 56 -3.11 3.43 0.13
C ALA A 56 -3.51 4.85 0.56
N LYS A 57 -4.43 4.98 1.52
CA LYS A 57 -4.82 6.30 2.07
C LYS A 57 -3.66 7.03 2.75
N ARG A 58 -2.74 6.31 3.42
CA ARG A 58 -1.55 6.91 4.03
C ARG A 58 -0.64 7.51 2.96
N TYR A 59 -0.40 6.78 1.88
CA TYR A 59 0.39 7.27 0.75
C TYR A 59 -0.29 8.47 0.06
N GLN A 60 -1.58 8.40 -0.23
CA GLN A 60 -2.34 9.52 -0.80
C GLN A 60 -2.23 10.79 0.06
N SER A 61 -2.38 10.66 1.39
CA SER A 61 -2.22 11.78 2.33
C SER A 61 -0.80 12.30 2.40
N LEU A 62 0.22 11.45 2.18
CA LEU A 62 1.61 11.88 2.15
C LEU A 62 1.92 12.64 0.86
N THR A 63 1.56 12.08 -0.30
CA THR A 63 1.69 12.73 -1.60
C THR A 63 1.02 14.10 -1.61
N GLY A 64 -0.23 14.19 -1.14
CA GLY A 64 -0.96 15.46 -1.12
C GLY A 64 -0.30 16.55 -0.25
N LYS A 65 0.42 16.18 0.82
CA LYS A 65 1.19 17.15 1.61
C LYS A 65 2.47 17.59 0.91
N ILE A 66 3.12 16.68 0.17
CA ILE A 66 4.32 17.03 -0.61
C ILE A 66 3.93 17.94 -1.79
N ASP A 67 2.82 17.64 -2.47
CA ASP A 67 2.27 18.49 -3.52
C ASP A 67 1.96 19.90 -3.00
N ASP A 68 1.37 19.99 -1.80
CA ASP A 68 1.08 21.27 -1.15
C ASP A 68 2.34 22.08 -0.83
N LEU A 69 3.35 21.42 -0.24
CA LEU A 69 4.65 22.03 0.01
C LEU A 69 5.27 22.57 -1.29
N CYS A 70 5.30 21.76 -2.35
CA CYS A 70 5.82 22.17 -3.65
C CYS A 70 5.07 23.39 -4.21
N ARG A 71 3.73 23.43 -4.11
CA ARG A 71 2.93 24.59 -4.56
C ARG A 71 3.28 25.85 -3.78
N ARG A 72 3.40 25.77 -2.45
CA ARG A 72 3.77 26.92 -1.62
C ARG A 72 5.19 27.41 -1.92
N MET A 73 6.12 26.49 -2.15
CA MET A 73 7.49 26.82 -2.57
C MET A 73 7.53 27.46 -3.96
N GLN A 74 6.67 27.05 -4.90
CA GLN A 74 6.59 27.68 -6.23
C GLN A 74 5.93 29.05 -6.19
N ALA A 75 4.95 29.25 -5.31
CA ALA A 75 4.27 30.53 -5.13
C ALA A 75 5.14 31.56 -4.38
N SER A 76 6.14 31.10 -3.63
CA SER A 76 7.12 31.96 -2.97
C SER A 76 8.35 32.07 -3.87
N ASP A 77 8.51 33.20 -4.57
CA ASP A 77 9.70 33.42 -5.38
C ASP A 77 10.94 33.58 -4.47
N PRO A 78 11.95 32.69 -4.54
CA PRO A 78 13.18 32.83 -3.76
C PRO A 78 13.96 34.12 -4.11
N CYS A 79 13.72 34.68 -5.30
CA CYS A 79 14.38 35.85 -5.83
C CYS A 79 13.55 37.14 -5.73
N GLU A 80 12.38 37.12 -5.06
CA GLU A 80 11.54 38.32 -4.87
C GLU A 80 12.37 39.44 -4.21
N PRO A 81 12.68 40.54 -4.94
CA PRO A 81 13.57 41.60 -4.43
C PRO A 81 12.89 42.49 -3.40
N THR A 82 11.57 42.36 -3.26
CA THR A 82 10.71 43.11 -2.34
C THR A 82 10.81 42.62 -0.89
N LEU A 83 11.29 41.38 -0.67
CA LEU A 83 11.39 40.78 0.65
C LEU A 83 12.80 40.90 1.24
N SER A 84 12.88 41.18 2.53
CA SER A 84 14.17 41.22 3.23
C SER A 84 14.87 39.85 3.10
N PRO A 85 16.20 39.84 2.94
CA PRO A 85 16.95 38.58 2.83
C PRO A 85 16.80 37.71 4.08
N GLU A 86 16.57 38.30 5.27
CA GLU A 86 16.28 37.56 6.51
C GLU A 86 14.96 36.79 6.40
N PHE A 87 13.91 37.44 5.90
CA PHE A 87 12.60 36.83 5.75
C PHE A 87 12.63 35.68 4.73
N ARG A 88 13.36 35.84 3.63
CA ARG A 88 13.57 34.79 2.64
C ARG A 88 14.28 33.58 3.22
N THR A 89 15.41 33.78 3.93
CA THR A 89 16.13 32.68 4.60
C THR A 89 15.25 31.98 5.64
N GLN A 90 14.47 32.72 6.42
CA GLN A 90 13.54 32.15 7.40
C GLN A 90 12.49 31.27 6.72
N GLN A 91 11.85 31.76 5.66
CA GLN A 91 10.85 31.02 4.91
C GLN A 91 11.41 29.72 4.28
N GLN A 92 12.61 29.77 3.69
CA GLN A 92 13.27 28.57 3.16
C GLN A 92 13.59 27.55 4.28
N THR A 93 13.98 28.04 5.46
CA THR A 93 14.19 27.18 6.63
C THR A 93 12.90 26.49 7.07
N GLU A 94 11.76 27.19 7.02
CA GLU A 94 10.46 26.60 7.34
C GLU A 94 10.07 25.50 6.35
N PHE A 95 10.29 25.71 5.04
CA PHE A 95 10.08 24.69 4.03
C PHE A 95 10.99 23.47 4.23
N LEU A 96 12.26 23.69 4.56
CA LEU A 96 13.20 22.61 4.87
C LEU A 96 12.71 21.78 6.07
N LEU A 97 12.34 22.44 7.16
CA LEU A 97 11.82 21.77 8.35
C LEU A 97 10.54 20.98 8.03
N GLU A 98 9.68 21.50 7.16
CA GLU A 98 8.50 20.77 6.70
C GLU A 98 8.84 19.55 5.86
N ALA A 99 9.77 19.67 4.92
CA ALA A 99 10.24 18.57 4.09
C ALA A 99 10.86 17.44 4.94
N VAL A 100 11.65 17.79 5.96
CA VAL A 100 12.22 16.83 6.92
C VAL A 100 11.13 16.12 7.73
N ARG A 101 10.08 16.85 8.18
CA ARG A 101 8.91 16.21 8.84
C ARG A 101 8.19 15.24 7.90
N LEU A 102 8.06 15.58 6.61
CA LEU A 102 7.46 14.70 5.61
C LEU A 102 8.33 13.46 5.33
N GLN A 103 9.66 13.61 5.32
CA GLN A 103 10.60 12.48 5.23
C GLN A 103 10.49 11.53 6.42
N HIS A 104 10.34 12.08 7.63
CA HIS A 104 10.08 11.25 8.81
C HIS A 104 8.75 10.48 8.69
N ARG A 105 7.66 11.17 8.32
CA ARG A 105 6.35 10.53 8.09
C ARG A 105 6.39 9.47 6.99
N SER A 106 7.19 9.69 5.95
CA SER A 106 7.45 8.71 4.89
C SER A 106 8.09 7.44 5.44
N THR A 107 9.09 7.60 6.31
CA THR A 107 9.78 6.49 6.98
C THR A 107 8.83 5.70 7.90
N GLU A 108 7.98 6.37 8.68
CA GLU A 108 6.94 5.69 9.47
C GLU A 108 5.96 4.91 8.59
N THR A 109 5.63 5.45 7.42
CA THR A 109 4.72 4.81 6.46
C THR A 109 5.34 3.56 5.85
N ARG A 110 6.67 3.59 5.59
CA ARG A 110 7.47 2.41 5.20
C ARG A 110 7.43 1.33 6.29
N GLN A 111 7.66 1.70 7.54
CA GLN A 111 7.61 0.75 8.66
C GLN A 111 6.24 0.07 8.77
N LYS A 112 5.15 0.84 8.63
CA LYS A 112 3.78 0.31 8.63
C LYS A 112 3.53 -0.66 7.46
N LEU A 113 4.09 -0.38 6.27
CA LEU A 113 4.04 -1.30 5.13
C LEU A 113 4.77 -2.61 5.44
N SER A 114 5.97 -2.54 6.03
CA SER A 114 6.74 -3.73 6.42
C SER A 114 5.97 -4.59 7.42
N SER A 115 5.36 -4.01 8.45
CA SER A 115 4.53 -4.75 9.42
C SER A 115 3.34 -5.43 8.75
N LEU A 116 2.67 -4.72 7.83
CA LEU A 116 1.53 -5.24 7.08
C LEU A 116 1.94 -6.40 6.15
N GLN A 117 3.13 -6.35 5.54
CA GLN A 117 3.67 -7.45 4.74
C GLN A 117 3.89 -8.70 5.59
N VAL A 118 4.47 -8.56 6.80
CA VAL A 118 4.65 -9.68 7.74
C VAL A 118 3.32 -10.29 8.16
N GLU A 119 2.32 -9.46 8.48
CA GLU A 119 0.97 -9.91 8.84
C GLU A 119 0.30 -10.66 7.68
N THR A 120 0.44 -10.13 6.46
CA THR A 120 -0.08 -10.77 5.24
C THR A 120 0.58 -12.13 5.01
N THR A 121 1.91 -12.24 5.10
CA THR A 121 2.61 -13.53 4.95
C THR A 121 2.15 -14.54 5.99
N LYS A 122 1.96 -14.13 7.25
CA LYS A 122 1.47 -15.00 8.32
C LYS A 122 0.05 -15.52 8.06
N SER A 123 -0.84 -14.69 7.51
CA SER A 123 -2.23 -15.08 7.20
C SER A 123 -2.34 -16.15 6.10
N PHE A 124 -1.29 -16.35 5.29
CA PHE A 124 -1.28 -17.34 4.20
C PHE A 124 -0.29 -18.50 4.39
N ALA A 125 0.45 -18.55 5.51
CA ALA A 125 1.50 -19.54 5.76
C ALA A 125 1.00 -20.92 6.27
N GLY A 126 -0.30 -21.11 6.47
CA GLY A 126 -0.82 -22.18 7.33
C GLY A 126 -1.53 -23.36 6.68
N ASP A 127 -1.53 -23.55 5.35
CA ASP A 127 -2.36 -24.60 4.76
C ASP A 127 -1.79 -25.13 3.44
N GLU A 128 -1.28 -26.35 3.52
CA GLU A 128 -0.50 -27.10 2.52
C GLU A 128 -1.38 -27.71 1.42
N LEU A 129 -2.70 -27.56 1.55
CA LEU A 129 -3.64 -28.01 0.54
C LEU A 129 -4.32 -26.83 -0.16
N THR A 130 -4.54 -27.02 -1.45
CA THR A 130 -5.55 -26.37 -2.30
C THR A 130 -5.16 -25.12 -3.11
N GLY A 131 -5.03 -25.32 -4.42
CA GLY A 131 -5.76 -24.54 -5.43
C GLY A 131 -5.00 -23.48 -6.23
N GLN A 132 -5.19 -23.50 -7.56
CA GLN A 132 -4.75 -22.44 -8.50
C GLN A 132 -5.24 -21.03 -8.07
N SER A 133 -6.44 -20.94 -7.46
CA SER A 133 -7.04 -19.69 -6.96
C SER A 133 -6.25 -19.03 -5.80
N LYS A 134 -5.70 -19.85 -4.89
CA LYS A 134 -4.86 -19.38 -3.78
C LYS A 134 -3.54 -18.81 -4.29
N LEU A 135 -2.96 -19.45 -5.31
CA LEU A 135 -1.74 -18.98 -5.98
C LEU A 135 -1.95 -17.67 -6.75
N SER A 136 -3.07 -17.50 -7.45
CA SER A 136 -3.38 -16.23 -8.14
C SER A 136 -3.60 -15.09 -7.16
N THR A 137 -4.24 -15.38 -6.03
CA THR A 137 -4.51 -14.40 -4.97
C THR A 137 -3.22 -13.98 -4.25
N ARG A 138 -2.34 -14.93 -3.95
CA ARG A 138 -1.02 -14.63 -3.39
C ARG A 138 -0.20 -13.76 -4.34
N ARG A 139 -0.16 -14.12 -5.63
CA ARG A 139 0.54 -13.32 -6.66
C ARG A 139 0.00 -11.90 -6.76
N SER A 140 -1.32 -11.70 -6.71
CA SER A 140 -1.89 -10.35 -6.76
C SER A 140 -1.52 -9.52 -5.53
N LEU A 141 -1.50 -10.12 -4.34
CA LEU A 141 -1.04 -9.46 -3.11
C LEU A 141 0.44 -9.10 -3.18
N ASP A 142 1.29 -9.97 -3.73
CA ASP A 142 2.71 -9.70 -3.93
C ASP A 142 2.92 -8.53 -4.90
N THR A 143 2.18 -8.49 -6.01
CA THR A 143 2.19 -7.37 -6.97
C THR A 143 1.77 -6.05 -6.31
N ILE A 144 0.70 -6.05 -5.52
CA ILE A 144 0.27 -4.86 -4.77
C ILE A 144 1.37 -4.42 -3.78
N GLY A 145 2.00 -5.37 -3.09
CA GLY A 145 3.11 -5.10 -2.18
C GLY A 145 4.31 -4.46 -2.89
N ASN A 146 4.65 -4.92 -4.09
CA ASN A 146 5.71 -4.35 -4.91
C ASN A 146 5.37 -2.91 -5.36
N ASN A 147 4.12 -2.66 -5.78
CA ASN A 147 3.68 -1.30 -6.12
C ASN A 147 3.86 -0.34 -4.94
N PHE A 148 3.53 -0.75 -3.71
CA PHE A 148 3.77 0.09 -2.53
C PHE A 148 5.24 0.37 -2.27
N LYS A 149 6.13 -0.62 -2.50
CA LYS A 149 7.59 -0.41 -2.39
C LYS A 149 8.10 0.60 -3.42
N GLU A 150 7.59 0.53 -4.65
CA GLU A 150 7.93 1.49 -5.70
C GLU A 150 7.44 2.90 -5.37
N ILE A 151 6.19 3.04 -4.93
CA ILE A 151 5.63 4.32 -4.45
C ILE A 151 6.51 4.89 -3.33
N GLN A 152 6.88 4.06 -2.36
CA GLN A 152 7.72 4.45 -1.23
C GLN A 152 9.09 4.98 -1.69
N ARG A 153 9.75 4.26 -2.62
CA ARG A 153 11.03 4.67 -3.21
C ARG A 153 10.90 6.01 -3.94
N ASN A 154 9.87 6.17 -4.76
CA ASN A 154 9.66 7.40 -5.53
C ASN A 154 9.44 8.61 -4.60
N LEU A 155 8.67 8.43 -3.52
CA LEU A 155 8.47 9.47 -2.51
C LEU A 155 9.76 9.85 -1.78
N GLU A 156 10.62 8.89 -1.45
CA GLU A 156 11.91 9.17 -0.83
C GLU A 156 12.85 9.94 -1.73
N ILE A 157 12.95 9.53 -2.99
CA ILE A 157 13.77 10.23 -3.99
C ILE A 157 13.27 11.67 -4.15
N TRP A 158 11.95 11.83 -4.24
CA TRP A 158 11.36 13.15 -4.42
C TRP A 158 11.61 14.06 -3.21
N LEU A 159 11.41 13.56 -1.99
CA LEU A 159 11.72 14.30 -0.76
C LEU A 159 13.20 14.64 -0.61
N ALA A 160 14.10 13.70 -0.93
CA ALA A 160 15.54 13.94 -0.89
C ALA A 160 15.95 15.07 -1.85
N ARG A 161 15.34 15.11 -3.05
CA ARG A 161 15.56 16.18 -4.02
C ARG A 161 15.05 17.53 -3.49
N ILE A 162 13.83 17.59 -2.96
CA ILE A 162 13.27 18.82 -2.38
C ILE A 162 14.16 19.35 -1.26
N ILE A 163 14.56 18.48 -0.33
CA ILE A 163 15.46 18.83 0.78
C ILE A 163 16.78 19.38 0.23
N GLY A 164 17.42 18.67 -0.69
CA GLY A 164 18.69 19.10 -1.27
C GLY A 164 18.61 20.41 -2.05
N ASP A 165 17.51 20.65 -2.77
CA ASP A 165 17.28 21.90 -3.49
C ASP A 165 17.15 23.09 -2.50
N VAL A 166 16.39 22.92 -1.41
CA VAL A 166 16.23 23.97 -0.37
C VAL A 166 17.52 24.20 0.41
N GLU A 167 18.23 23.14 0.81
CA GLU A 167 19.54 23.25 1.45
C GLU A 167 20.55 23.96 0.53
N GLY A 168 20.50 23.69 -0.78
CA GLY A 168 21.31 24.37 -1.78
C GLY A 168 21.03 25.87 -1.89
N ILE A 169 19.76 26.29 -1.78
CA ILE A 169 19.37 27.71 -1.73
C ILE A 169 19.95 28.36 -0.47
N LEU A 170 19.72 27.75 0.71
CA LEU A 170 20.20 28.26 1.99
C LEU A 170 21.73 28.40 2.04
N ALA A 171 22.46 27.44 1.48
CA ALA A 171 23.92 27.49 1.42
C ALA A 171 24.44 28.66 0.57
N ARG A 172 23.73 29.03 -0.51
CA ARG A 172 24.09 30.17 -1.37
C ARG A 172 23.82 31.50 -0.67
N ASP A 173 22.66 31.64 -0.03
CA ASP A 173 22.28 32.87 0.68
C ASP A 173 23.17 33.11 1.92
N GLY A 174 23.61 32.04 2.59
CA GLY A 174 24.61 32.15 3.66
C GLY A 174 25.98 32.64 3.17
N SER A 175 26.37 32.28 1.94
CA SER A 175 27.65 32.69 1.35
C SER A 175 27.67 34.13 0.82
N SER A 176 26.52 34.70 0.40
CA SER A 176 26.49 36.10 -0.06
C SER A 176 26.74 37.07 1.10
N ARG A 177 26.15 36.81 2.28
CA ARG A 177 26.35 37.62 3.49
C ARG A 177 27.83 37.70 3.90
N VAL A 178 28.59 36.61 3.84
CA VAL A 178 30.03 36.62 4.18
C VAL A 178 30.83 37.54 3.26
N ARG A 179 30.47 37.61 1.97
CA ARG A 179 31.12 38.55 1.02
C ARG A 179 30.79 40.00 1.33
N ASP A 180 29.54 40.29 1.67
CA ASP A 180 29.10 41.66 1.97
C ASP A 180 29.72 42.20 3.28
N TYR A 181 29.91 41.34 4.29
CA TYR A 181 30.62 41.71 5.52
C TYR A 181 32.14 41.88 5.34
N CYS A 182 32.75 41.22 4.35
CA CYS A 182 34.20 41.28 4.13
C CYS A 182 34.64 42.52 3.33
N ILE A 183 33.73 43.17 2.61
CA ILE A 183 34.04 44.36 1.78
C ILE A 183 33.86 45.69 2.56
N SER A 184 33.25 45.67 3.75
CA SER A 184 32.93 46.89 4.51
C SER A 184 34.00 47.35 5.52
N GLN A 185 35.21 46.79 5.53
CA GLN A 185 36.25 47.15 6.51
C GLN A 185 37.53 47.73 5.89
N TYR A 186 37.46 48.84 5.16
CA TYR A 186 38.56 49.81 5.12
C TYR A 186 38.04 51.22 4.80
N PRO A 187 37.96 52.14 5.78
CA PRO A 187 37.85 53.55 5.45
C PRO A 187 39.23 53.99 4.93
N LEU A 188 39.32 54.25 3.63
CA LEU A 188 40.43 55.01 3.04
C LEU A 188 40.34 56.43 3.58
N VAL A 189 41.04 56.68 4.69
CA VAL A 189 41.34 58.04 5.18
C VAL A 189 42.29 58.66 4.17
N ARG A 190 41.89 59.81 3.63
CA ARG A 190 42.67 60.63 2.71
C ARG A 190 43.30 61.80 3.47
#